data_AF-A0A960GLC5-F1
#
_entry.id   AF-A0A960GLC5-F1
#
_cell.length_a   1.000
_cell.length_b   1.000
_cell.length_c   1.000
_cell.angle_alpha   90.00
_cell.angle_beta   90.00
_cell.angle_gamma   90.00
#
_symmetry.space_group_name_H-M   'P 1'
#
loop_
_entity.id
_entity.type
_entity.pdbx_description
1 polymer ?
#
loop_
_entity_poly.entity_id
_entity_poly.type
_entity_poly.pdbx_seq_one_letter_code
_entity_poly.pdbx_strand_id
1 'polypeptide(L)'
;MSSTSAGIAFLVTLVVALAVVHVPFGDYMFRVYTSERNTAVERLIYRFIGADPKADQSAASYARSVLAFSAVSVMCLFALLLVQGRLPLHLDEPGTPMTAALAWNTAVSFVTNTNWQAYSGESTMGLLAQMAGLAVQNFVSAAVGMAVAVAVMRGFARCRTGELGNFWVDLVRGTLRILLPISVVAAVVLIAGGAVQNFHVHDQVVDTLAGARQIIPGGPVASQEAIKDLGTNGGGFFN
;
A
#
# COMPACT_ATOMS: atom_id res chain seq x y z
N MET A 1 -9.48 36.37 5.77
CA MET A 1 -9.63 35.46 6.92
C MET A 1 -8.38 35.57 7.77
N SER A 2 -8.49 35.63 9.10
CA SER A 2 -7.32 35.56 9.99
C SER A 2 -6.76 34.13 10.04
N SER A 3 -5.49 33.95 10.38
CA SER A 3 -4.87 32.63 10.52
C SER A 3 -5.64 31.72 11.49
N THR A 4 -6.13 32.29 12.60
CA THR A 4 -6.98 31.58 13.56
C THR A 4 -8.29 31.12 12.93
N SER A 5 -8.97 31.98 12.17
CA SER A 5 -10.22 31.60 11.50
C SER A 5 -10.01 30.54 10.40
N ALA A 6 -8.88 30.58 9.69
CA ALA A 6 -8.51 29.56 8.72
C ALA A 6 -8.20 28.21 9.39
N GLY A 7 -7.48 28.22 10.52
CA GLY A 7 -7.20 27.00 11.29
C GLY A 7 -8.46 26.35 11.86
N ILE A 8 -9.39 27.15 12.40
CA ILE A 8 -10.69 26.66 12.88
C ILE A 8 -11.49 26.08 11.71
N ALA A 9 -11.56 26.79 10.57
CA ALA A 9 -12.28 26.31 9.40
C ALA A 9 -11.72 24.97 8.91
N PHE A 10 -10.40 24.82 8.84
CA PHE A 10 -9.74 23.57 8.47
C PHE A 10 -10.13 22.41 9.40
N LEU A 11 -10.01 22.61 10.73
CA LEU A 11 -10.36 21.57 11.71
C LEU A 11 -11.84 21.16 11.61
N VAL A 12 -12.74 22.14 11.50
CA VAL A 12 -14.17 21.87 11.37
C VAL A 12 -14.45 21.11 10.08
N THR A 13 -13.88 21.53 8.95
CA THR A 13 -14.04 20.84 7.67
C THR A 13 -13.52 19.40 7.74
N LEU A 14 -12.37 19.16 8.38
CA LEU A 14 -11.82 17.81 8.58
C LEU A 14 -12.76 16.93 9.41
N VAL A 15 -13.23 17.43 10.56
CA VAL A 15 -14.15 16.68 11.44
C VAL A 15 -15.46 16.37 10.72
N VAL A 16 -16.03 17.34 9.99
CA VAL A 16 -17.26 17.13 9.22
C VAL A 16 -17.03 16.10 8.10
N ALA A 17 -15.92 16.18 7.38
CA ALA A 17 -15.58 15.21 6.34
C ALA A 17 -15.48 13.79 6.90
N LEU A 18 -14.78 13.61 8.03
CA LEU A 18 -14.69 12.31 8.71
C LEU A 18 -16.07 11.82 9.19
N ALA A 19 -16.88 12.69 9.79
CA ALA A 19 -18.21 12.36 10.25
C ALA A 19 -19.13 11.92 9.10
N VAL A 20 -19.04 12.55 7.93
CA VAL A 20 -19.83 12.18 6.75
C VAL A 20 -19.36 10.84 6.17
N VAL A 21 -18.06 10.55 6.17
CA VAL A 21 -17.50 9.35 5.52
C VAL A 21 -17.58 8.11 6.42
N HIS A 22 -17.41 8.23 7.73
CA HIS A 22 -17.18 7.06 8.59
C HIS A 22 -18.34 6.04 8.60
N VAL A 23 -19.60 6.48 8.60
CA VAL A 23 -20.77 5.57 8.57
C VAL A 23 -20.90 4.84 7.23
N PRO A 24 -21.06 5.54 6.07
CA PRO A 24 -21.26 4.84 4.81
C PRO A 24 -20.07 3.95 4.43
N PHE A 25 -18.85 4.39 4.75
CA PHE A 25 -17.65 3.61 4.51
C PHE A 25 -17.54 2.42 5.46
N GLY A 26 -17.81 2.61 6.76
CA GLY A 26 -17.85 1.52 7.74
C GLY A 26 -18.86 0.44 7.37
N ASP A 27 -20.06 0.84 6.97
CA ASP A 27 -21.10 -0.08 6.49
C ASP A 27 -20.67 -0.83 5.22
N TYR A 28 -19.94 -0.16 4.32
CA TYR A 28 -19.37 -0.79 3.13
C TYR A 28 -18.32 -1.84 3.51
N MET A 29 -17.38 -1.50 4.39
CA MET A 29 -16.37 -2.43 4.89
C MET A 29 -17.02 -3.64 5.56
N PHE A 30 -18.04 -3.42 6.40
CA PHE A 30 -18.80 -4.50 7.03
C PHE A 30 -19.41 -5.45 5.99
N ARG A 31 -20.06 -4.91 4.94
CA ARG A 31 -20.61 -5.74 3.84
C ARG A 31 -19.53 -6.50 3.07
N VAL A 32 -18.35 -5.89 2.86
CA VAL A 32 -17.23 -6.55 2.18
C VAL A 32 -16.74 -7.76 2.98
N TYR A 33 -16.54 -7.60 4.28
CA TYR A 33 -16.00 -8.65 5.15
C TYR A 33 -17.03 -9.71 5.57
N THR A 34 -18.32 -9.44 5.45
CA THR A 34 -19.41 -10.42 5.72
C THR A 34 -19.99 -11.07 4.47
N SER A 35 -19.65 -10.59 3.27
CA SER A 35 -20.15 -11.15 2.02
C SER A 35 -19.81 -12.64 1.88
N GLU A 36 -20.75 -13.47 1.43
CA GLU A 36 -20.46 -14.87 1.09
C GLU A 36 -20.09 -15.05 -0.39
N ARG A 37 -20.32 -14.02 -1.21
CA ARG A 37 -20.12 -14.07 -2.65
C ARG A 37 -18.67 -13.76 -3.00
N ASN A 38 -18.04 -14.64 -3.76
CA ASN A 38 -16.70 -14.44 -4.30
C ASN A 38 -16.77 -14.07 -5.79
N THR A 39 -16.02 -13.05 -6.19
CA THR A 39 -15.92 -12.65 -7.61
C THR A 39 -15.09 -13.67 -8.40
N ALA A 40 -15.09 -13.60 -9.74
CA ALA A 40 -14.26 -14.48 -10.56
C ALA A 40 -12.76 -14.27 -10.29
N VAL A 41 -12.33 -13.02 -10.10
CA VAL A 41 -10.94 -12.65 -9.80
C VAL A 41 -10.52 -13.19 -8.43
N GLU A 42 -11.37 -13.05 -7.42
CA GLU A 42 -11.10 -13.61 -6.09
C GLU A 42 -10.96 -15.13 -6.12
N ARG A 43 -11.87 -15.84 -6.80
CA ARG A 43 -11.80 -17.30 -6.94
C ARG A 43 -10.51 -17.74 -7.64
N LEU A 44 -10.05 -16.99 -8.63
CA LEU A 44 -8.80 -17.25 -9.31
C LEU A 44 -7.60 -17.10 -8.36
N ILE A 45 -7.57 -16.02 -7.57
CA ILE A 45 -6.51 -15.79 -6.58
C ILE A 45 -6.52 -16.89 -5.51
N TYR A 46 -7.69 -17.23 -4.96
CA TYR A 46 -7.83 -18.30 -3.98
C TYR A 46 -7.29 -19.63 -4.51
N ARG A 47 -7.54 -19.93 -5.79
CA ARG A 47 -6.98 -21.14 -6.43
C ARG A 47 -5.46 -21.09 -6.55
N PHE A 48 -4.87 -19.94 -6.88
CA PHE A 48 -3.41 -19.81 -6.99
C PHE A 48 -2.69 -19.89 -5.64
N ILE A 49 -3.26 -19.32 -4.59
CA ILE A 49 -2.70 -19.40 -3.23
C ILE A 49 -3.07 -20.72 -2.53
N GLY A 50 -3.93 -21.54 -3.12
CA GLY A 50 -4.41 -22.80 -2.55
C GLY A 50 -5.32 -22.61 -1.33
N ALA A 51 -5.96 -21.45 -1.19
CA ALA A 51 -6.89 -21.19 -0.09
C ALA A 51 -8.30 -21.67 -0.43
N ASP A 52 -8.92 -22.42 0.48
CA ASP A 52 -10.36 -22.67 0.43
C ASP A 52 -11.09 -21.50 1.11
N PRO A 53 -11.84 -20.67 0.37
CA PRO A 53 -12.54 -19.53 0.94
C PRO A 53 -13.70 -19.91 1.87
N LYS A 54 -14.09 -21.20 1.92
CA LYS A 54 -15.13 -21.70 2.83
C LYS A 54 -14.56 -22.28 4.13
N ALA A 55 -13.26 -22.52 4.19
CA ALA A 55 -12.62 -23.05 5.38
C ALA A 55 -12.35 -21.91 6.37
N ASP A 56 -13.06 -21.94 7.50
CA ASP A 56 -12.82 -21.02 8.60
C ASP A 56 -11.56 -21.43 9.38
N GLN A 57 -10.89 -20.45 9.99
CA GLN A 57 -9.64 -20.63 10.72
C GLN A 57 -9.84 -20.31 12.21
N SER A 58 -9.23 -21.13 13.06
CA SER A 58 -9.07 -20.78 14.48
C SER A 58 -8.13 -19.59 14.67
N ALA A 59 -8.20 -18.92 15.82
CA ALA A 59 -7.33 -17.77 16.11
C ALA A 59 -5.83 -18.05 15.91
N ALA A 60 -5.36 -19.22 16.36
CA ALA A 60 -3.97 -19.64 16.17
C ALA A 60 -3.63 -19.92 14.70
N SER A 61 -4.56 -20.45 13.92
CA SER A 61 -4.38 -20.67 12.48
C SER A 61 -4.34 -19.35 11.71
N TYR A 62 -5.23 -18.41 12.07
CA TYR A 62 -5.27 -17.07 11.49
C TYR A 62 -3.97 -16.30 11.78
N ALA A 63 -3.50 -16.28 13.03
CA ALA A 63 -2.25 -15.63 13.42
C ALA A 63 -1.03 -16.23 12.69
N ARG A 64 -0.96 -17.56 12.56
CA ARG A 64 0.09 -18.21 11.76
C ARG A 64 0.02 -17.82 10.28
N SER A 65 -1.18 -17.65 9.71
CA SER A 65 -1.35 -17.23 8.32
C SER A 65 -0.82 -15.80 8.11
N VAL A 66 -1.14 -14.89 9.04
CA VAL A 66 -0.61 -13.51 9.05
C VAL A 66 0.92 -13.52 9.10
N LEU A 67 1.51 -14.23 10.06
CA LEU A 67 2.96 -14.28 10.24
C LEU A 67 3.67 -14.91 9.03
N ALA A 68 3.12 -16.00 8.48
CA ALA A 68 3.67 -16.65 7.31
C ALA A 68 3.62 -15.73 6.08
N PHE A 69 2.49 -15.04 5.86
CA PHE A 69 2.34 -14.10 4.75
C PHE A 69 3.32 -12.93 4.88
N SER A 70 3.46 -12.34 6.07
CA SER A 70 4.42 -11.26 6.30
C SER A 70 5.86 -11.72 6.12
N ALA A 71 6.23 -12.90 6.62
CA ALA A 71 7.58 -13.45 6.45
C ALA A 71 7.92 -13.67 4.97
N VAL A 72 7.01 -14.27 4.19
CA VAL A 72 7.17 -14.45 2.75
C VAL A 72 7.28 -13.09 2.05
N SER A 73 6.45 -12.12 2.42
CA SER A 73 6.48 -10.76 1.85
C SER A 73 7.81 -10.05 2.09
N VAL A 74 8.38 -10.16 3.30
CA VAL A 74 9.73 -9.62 3.60
C VAL A 74 10.76 -10.27 2.70
N MET A 75 10.77 -11.60 2.60
CA MET A 75 11.77 -12.33 1.80
C MET A 75 11.64 -12.01 0.31
N CYS A 76 10.42 -11.94 -0.22
CA CYS A 76 10.17 -11.60 -1.61
C CYS A 76 10.60 -10.16 -1.93
N LEU A 77 10.23 -9.19 -1.09
CA LEU A 77 10.65 -7.80 -1.30
C LEU A 77 12.17 -7.65 -1.15
N PHE A 78 12.75 -8.27 -0.13
CA PHE A 78 14.20 -8.28 0.08
C PHE A 78 14.95 -8.81 -1.14
N ALA A 79 14.53 -9.95 -1.68
CA ALA A 79 15.13 -10.53 -2.89
C ALA A 79 14.95 -9.63 -4.11
N LEU A 80 13.77 -9.03 -4.30
CA LEU A 80 13.50 -8.09 -5.38
C LEU A 80 14.45 -6.88 -5.31
N LEU A 81 14.60 -6.28 -4.12
CA LEU A 81 15.46 -5.12 -3.91
C LEU A 81 16.94 -5.44 -4.18
N LEU A 82 17.41 -6.63 -3.80
CA LEU A 82 18.79 -7.07 -4.09
C LEU A 82 19.06 -7.26 -5.58
N VAL A 83 18.06 -7.69 -6.35
CA VAL A 83 18.21 -7.96 -7.79
C VAL A 83 17.78 -6.76 -8.64
N GLN A 84 17.29 -5.66 -8.03
CA GLN A 84 16.67 -4.55 -8.75
C GLN A 84 17.53 -3.97 -9.88
N GLY A 85 18.86 -3.91 -9.70
CA GLY A 85 19.80 -3.40 -10.70
C GLY A 85 19.91 -4.26 -11.98
N ARG A 86 19.28 -5.44 -12.02
CA ARG A 86 19.20 -6.29 -13.22
C ARG A 86 17.81 -6.34 -13.84
N LEU A 87 16.82 -5.70 -13.21
CA LEU A 87 15.44 -5.72 -13.64
C LEU A 87 15.19 -4.60 -14.67
N PRO A 88 14.14 -4.71 -15.52
CA PRO A 88 13.76 -3.59 -16.38
C PRO A 88 13.36 -2.38 -15.53
N LEU A 89 13.56 -1.18 -16.08
CA LEU A 89 13.29 0.09 -15.40
C LEU A 89 14.11 0.29 -14.10
N HIS A 90 15.32 -0.26 -14.06
CA HIS A 90 16.30 0.06 -13.02
C HIS A 90 16.93 1.44 -13.26
N LEU A 91 17.63 1.95 -12.24
CA LEU A 91 18.48 3.13 -12.38
C LEU A 91 19.85 2.69 -12.89
N ASP A 92 20.33 3.29 -13.98
CA ASP A 92 21.67 2.98 -14.54
C ASP A 92 22.79 3.41 -13.58
N GLU A 93 22.65 4.60 -12.98
CA GLU A 93 23.63 5.18 -12.06
C GLU A 93 22.93 5.60 -10.74
N PRO A 94 22.68 4.65 -9.82
CA PRO A 94 22.07 4.99 -8.53
C PRO A 94 23.06 5.78 -7.67
N GLY A 95 22.60 6.91 -7.11
CA GLY A 95 23.37 7.72 -6.17
C GLY A 95 23.61 7.05 -4.81
N THR A 96 22.76 6.09 -4.44
CA THR A 96 23.00 5.20 -3.29
C THR A 96 22.85 3.74 -3.72
N PRO A 97 23.87 2.89 -3.55
CA PRO A 97 23.78 1.49 -3.93
C PRO A 97 22.86 0.72 -2.98
N MET A 98 22.05 -0.19 -3.53
CA MET A 98 21.21 -1.08 -2.74
C MET A 98 22.05 -2.16 -2.05
N THR A 99 22.51 -1.90 -0.83
CA THR A 99 23.19 -2.89 0.01
C THR A 99 22.20 -3.88 0.62
N ALA A 100 22.69 -5.05 1.06
CA ALA A 100 21.85 -6.03 1.75
C ALA A 100 21.22 -5.47 3.05
N ALA A 101 21.95 -4.63 3.80
CA ALA A 101 21.41 -4.00 5.00
C ALA A 101 20.25 -3.04 4.66
N LEU A 102 20.41 -2.23 3.61
CA LEU A 102 19.38 -1.30 3.15
C LEU A 102 18.15 -2.04 2.59
N ALA A 103 18.37 -3.07 1.78
CA ALA A 103 17.31 -3.91 1.25
C ALA A 103 16.52 -4.58 2.38
N TRP A 104 17.20 -5.09 3.41
CA TRP A 104 16.56 -5.73 4.56
C TRP A 104 15.72 -4.73 5.36
N ASN A 105 16.30 -3.58 5.71
CA ASN A 105 15.60 -2.53 6.42
C ASN A 105 14.35 -2.06 5.66
N THR A 106 14.50 -1.80 4.35
CA THR A 106 13.39 -1.38 3.49
C THR A 106 12.31 -2.45 3.41
N ALA A 107 12.70 -3.72 3.20
CA ALA A 107 11.75 -4.82 3.09
C ALA A 107 10.93 -5.00 4.37
N VAL A 108 11.59 -5.05 5.53
CA VAL A 108 10.92 -5.11 6.83
C VAL A 108 9.99 -3.90 6.99
N SER A 109 10.50 -2.70 6.71
CA SER A 109 9.74 -1.49 6.96
C SER A 109 8.45 -1.37 6.14
N PHE A 110 8.46 -1.78 4.87
CA PHE A 110 7.26 -1.73 4.02
C PHE A 110 6.27 -2.82 4.40
N VAL A 111 6.75 -4.02 4.76
CA VAL A 111 5.86 -5.11 5.21
C VAL A 111 5.23 -4.80 6.58
N THR A 112 5.93 -4.07 7.46
CA THR A 112 5.41 -3.65 8.76
C THR A 112 4.55 -2.39 8.68
N ASN A 113 4.18 -1.93 7.47
CA ASN A 113 3.39 -0.70 7.26
C ASN A 113 4.02 0.56 7.89
N THR A 114 5.34 0.58 8.03
CA THR A 114 6.09 1.67 8.67
C THR A 114 6.69 2.61 7.63
N ASN A 115 7.15 2.02 6.53
CA ASN A 115 7.79 2.68 5.39
C ASN A 115 8.83 3.75 5.75
N TRP A 116 9.64 3.47 6.77
CA TRP A 116 10.90 4.14 7.04
C TRP A 116 11.80 4.12 5.80
N GLN A 117 12.44 5.27 5.54
CA GLN A 117 13.31 5.47 4.39
C GLN A 117 14.67 5.99 4.88
N ALA A 118 15.69 5.17 4.71
CA ALA A 118 17.10 5.54 4.90
C ALA A 118 17.80 5.77 3.54
N TYR A 119 17.03 6.16 2.53
CA TYR A 119 17.46 6.33 1.14
C TYR A 119 16.66 7.44 0.47
N SER A 120 17.22 8.05 -0.58
CA SER A 120 16.47 8.94 -1.46
C SER A 120 15.83 8.12 -2.58
N GLY A 121 14.51 8.19 -2.71
CA GLY A 121 13.76 7.33 -3.63
C GLY A 121 14.18 7.51 -5.10
N GLU A 122 14.37 8.74 -5.54
CA GLU A 122 14.78 9.12 -6.90
C GLU A 122 16.19 8.60 -7.27
N SER A 123 17.10 8.51 -6.30
CA SER A 123 18.50 8.16 -6.56
C SER A 123 18.86 6.74 -6.14
N THR A 124 17.91 5.95 -5.62
CA THR A 124 18.19 4.61 -5.06
C THR A 124 17.31 3.53 -5.66
N MET A 125 16.04 3.83 -5.94
CA MET A 125 15.05 2.82 -6.32
C MET A 125 14.74 2.86 -7.81
N GLY A 126 14.85 1.71 -8.48
CA GLY A 126 14.29 1.55 -9.84
C GLY A 126 12.76 1.69 -9.84
N LEU A 127 12.18 2.15 -10.95
CA LEU A 127 10.73 2.32 -11.07
C LEU A 127 9.98 0.99 -10.87
N LEU A 128 10.55 -0.12 -11.37
CA LEU A 128 9.96 -1.44 -11.15
C LEU A 128 9.99 -1.83 -9.66
N ALA A 129 11.06 -1.51 -8.93
CA ALA A 129 11.12 -1.79 -7.50
C ALA A 129 10.10 -0.97 -6.71
N GLN A 130 9.92 0.31 -7.07
CA GLN A 130 8.85 1.16 -6.53
C GLN A 130 7.47 0.55 -6.79
N MET A 131 7.17 0.17 -8.04
CA MET A 131 5.84 -0.33 -8.41
C MET A 131 5.54 -1.74 -7.93
N ALA A 132 6.39 -2.69 -8.28
CA ALA A 132 6.14 -4.12 -8.09
C ALA A 132 6.61 -4.61 -6.70
N GLY A 133 7.44 -3.83 -6.01
CA GLY A 133 7.87 -4.10 -4.65
C GLY A 133 7.13 -3.22 -3.65
N LEU A 134 7.48 -1.94 -3.61
CA LEU A 134 7.07 -1.00 -2.56
C LEU A 134 5.56 -0.71 -2.59
N ALA A 135 5.00 -0.37 -3.75
CA ALA A 135 3.57 -0.12 -3.87
C ALA A 135 2.73 -1.38 -3.60
N VAL A 136 3.19 -2.57 -4.03
CA VAL A 136 2.52 -3.84 -3.67
C VAL A 136 2.49 -4.02 -2.15
N GLN A 137 3.60 -3.78 -1.45
CA GLN A 137 3.62 -3.83 0.02
C GLN A 137 2.69 -2.79 0.64
N ASN A 138 2.57 -1.59 0.07
CA ASN A 138 1.64 -0.59 0.57
C ASN A 138 0.17 -1.05 0.59
N PHE A 139 -0.21 -1.90 -0.38
CA PHE A 139 -1.53 -2.53 -0.39
C PHE A 139 -1.63 -3.65 0.64
N VAL A 140 -0.71 -4.60 0.60
CA VAL A 140 -0.87 -5.83 1.38
C VAL A 140 -0.58 -5.63 2.86
N SER A 141 0.31 -4.71 3.25
CA SER A 141 0.56 -4.38 4.66
C SER A 141 -0.68 -3.75 5.32
N ALA A 142 -1.31 -2.78 4.64
CA ALA A 142 -2.56 -2.17 5.05
C ALA A 142 -3.71 -3.19 5.11
N ALA A 143 -3.82 -4.07 4.10
CA ALA A 143 -4.83 -5.12 4.07
C ALA A 143 -4.65 -6.14 5.21
N VAL A 144 -3.40 -6.48 5.59
CA VAL A 144 -3.11 -7.31 6.78
C VAL A 144 -3.60 -6.62 8.05
N GLY A 145 -3.31 -5.33 8.23
CA GLY A 145 -3.80 -4.56 9.38
C GLY A 145 -5.33 -4.55 9.49
N MET A 146 -6.01 -4.31 8.36
CA MET A 146 -7.47 -4.38 8.27
C MET A 146 -8.01 -5.78 8.58
N ALA A 147 -7.37 -6.83 8.05
CA ALA A 147 -7.76 -8.22 8.28
C ALA A 147 -7.67 -8.59 9.78
N VAL A 148 -6.58 -8.21 10.45
CA VAL A 148 -6.41 -8.41 11.90
C VAL A 148 -7.47 -7.65 12.70
N ALA A 149 -7.74 -6.39 12.36
CA ALA A 149 -8.80 -5.61 13.02
C ALA A 149 -10.18 -6.28 12.86
N VAL A 150 -10.50 -6.78 11.67
CA VAL A 150 -11.75 -7.51 11.42
C VAL A 150 -11.81 -8.83 12.19
N ALA A 151 -10.71 -9.57 12.27
CA ALA A 151 -10.64 -10.81 13.06
C ALA A 151 -10.91 -10.54 14.56
N VAL A 152 -10.37 -9.45 15.11
CA VAL A 152 -10.65 -9.01 16.48
C VAL A 152 -12.14 -8.65 16.65
N MET A 153 -12.72 -7.89 15.73
CA MET A 153 -14.14 -7.53 15.78
C MET A 153 -15.05 -8.77 15.70
N ARG A 154 -14.70 -9.76 14.86
CA ARG A 154 -15.40 -11.05 14.79
C ARG A 154 -15.27 -11.84 16.08
N GLY A 155 -14.11 -11.77 16.74
CA GLY A 155 -13.88 -12.39 18.05
C GLY A 155 -14.79 -11.85 19.15
N PHE A 156 -15.13 -10.55 19.12
CA PHE A 156 -16.12 -9.96 20.02
C PHE A 156 -17.56 -10.28 19.63
N ALA A 157 -17.88 -10.32 18.33
CA ALA A 157 -19.25 -10.49 17.85
C ALA A 157 -19.75 -11.95 17.87
N ARG A 158 -18.86 -12.94 17.64
CA ARG A 158 -19.23 -14.35 17.61
C ARG A 158 -19.25 -14.92 19.04
N CYS A 159 -20.32 -15.65 19.39
CA CYS A 159 -20.42 -16.36 20.66
C CYS A 159 -20.21 -17.86 20.47
N ARG A 160 -19.34 -18.47 21.29
CA ARG A 160 -19.12 -19.93 21.39
C ARG A 160 -18.64 -20.61 20.10
N THR A 161 -17.90 -19.90 19.24
CA THR A 161 -17.21 -20.47 18.08
C THR A 161 -15.70 -20.33 18.25
N GLY A 162 -14.94 -21.38 17.90
CA GLY A 162 -13.47 -21.33 17.93
C GLY A 162 -12.82 -20.62 16.72
N GLU A 163 -13.62 -20.09 15.81
CA GLU A 163 -13.20 -19.67 14.47
C GLU A 163 -13.46 -18.18 14.19
N LEU A 164 -12.49 -17.52 13.53
CA LEU A 164 -12.44 -16.07 13.28
C LEU A 164 -12.66 -15.69 11.81
N GLY A 165 -13.04 -16.64 10.97
CA GLY A 165 -13.08 -16.48 9.51
C GLY A 165 -11.78 -16.92 8.85
N ASN A 166 -11.45 -16.36 7.69
CA ASN A 166 -10.31 -16.80 6.88
C ASN A 166 -9.42 -15.61 6.48
N PHE A 167 -8.15 -15.64 6.90
CA PHE A 167 -7.17 -14.58 6.65
C PHE A 167 -7.00 -14.29 5.16
N TRP A 168 -6.92 -15.32 4.33
CA TRP A 168 -6.71 -15.16 2.89
C TRP A 168 -7.89 -14.47 2.21
N VAL A 169 -9.11 -14.77 2.67
CA VAL A 169 -10.33 -14.11 2.18
C VAL A 169 -10.32 -12.65 2.58
N ASP A 170 -10.00 -12.35 3.84
CA ASP A 170 -9.96 -10.98 4.37
C ASP A 170 -8.89 -10.13 3.67
N LEU A 171 -7.69 -10.68 3.46
CA LEU A 171 -6.59 -10.03 2.77
C LEU A 171 -6.97 -9.66 1.33
N VAL A 172 -7.49 -10.64 0.57
CA VAL A 172 -7.85 -10.44 -0.84
C VAL A 172 -9.01 -9.46 -0.97
N ARG A 173 -10.03 -9.55 -0.11
CA ARG A 173 -11.18 -8.64 -0.17
C ARG A 173 -10.82 -7.22 0.26
N GLY A 174 -10.03 -7.06 1.31
CA GLY A 174 -9.50 -5.76 1.72
C GLY A 174 -8.72 -5.10 0.59
N THR A 175 -7.85 -5.87 -0.07
CA THR A 175 -7.05 -5.37 -1.19
C THR A 175 -7.92 -5.01 -2.40
N LEU A 176 -8.75 -5.93 -2.89
CA LEU A 176 -9.45 -5.78 -4.17
C LEU A 176 -10.73 -4.95 -4.11
N ARG A 177 -11.47 -5.02 -3.00
CA ARG A 177 -12.76 -4.33 -2.89
C ARG A 177 -12.66 -3.00 -2.18
N ILE A 178 -11.65 -2.78 -1.34
CA ILE A 178 -11.50 -1.53 -0.58
C ILE A 178 -10.32 -0.73 -1.11
N LEU A 179 -9.09 -1.22 -0.91
CA LEU A 179 -7.89 -0.42 -1.15
C LEU A 179 -7.69 -0.09 -2.63
N LEU A 180 -7.75 -1.08 -3.51
CA LEU A 180 -7.50 -0.92 -4.94
C LEU A 180 -8.46 0.07 -5.62
N PRO A 181 -9.80 -0.06 -5.52
CA PRO A 181 -10.71 0.85 -6.21
C PRO A 181 -10.61 2.28 -5.71
N ILE A 182 -10.45 2.48 -4.38
CA ILE A 182 -10.29 3.81 -3.81
C ILE A 182 -8.96 4.42 -4.25
N SER A 183 -7.88 3.64 -4.24
CA SER A 183 -6.56 4.11 -4.67
C SER A 183 -6.53 4.47 -6.16
N VAL A 184 -7.26 3.74 -7.02
CA VAL A 184 -7.38 4.09 -8.45
C VAL A 184 -8.08 5.43 -8.62
N VAL A 185 -9.20 5.65 -7.92
CA VAL A 185 -9.92 6.94 -7.99
C VAL A 185 -9.05 8.07 -7.45
N ALA A 186 -8.40 7.87 -6.30
CA ALA A 186 -7.52 8.86 -5.69
C ALA A 186 -6.31 9.18 -6.60
N ALA A 187 -5.68 8.18 -7.23
CA ALA A 187 -4.58 8.38 -8.17
C ALA A 187 -5.01 9.21 -9.38
N VAL A 188 -6.21 8.98 -9.93
CA VAL A 188 -6.75 9.80 -11.03
C VAL A 188 -6.98 11.25 -10.59
N VAL A 189 -7.50 11.47 -9.38
CA VAL A 189 -7.66 12.82 -8.81
C VAL A 189 -6.30 13.51 -8.63
N LEU A 190 -5.29 12.78 -8.13
CA LEU A 190 -3.93 13.30 -7.98
C LEU A 190 -3.31 13.67 -9.33
N ILE A 191 -3.47 12.84 -10.36
CA ILE A 191 -3.01 13.13 -11.73
C ILE A 191 -3.68 14.39 -12.26
N ALA A 192 -5.00 14.54 -12.06
CA ALA A 192 -5.73 15.75 -12.45
C ALA A 192 -5.24 16.99 -11.68
N GLY A 193 -4.78 16.82 -10.45
CA GLY A 193 -4.12 17.85 -9.64
C GLY A 193 -2.66 18.14 -10.01
N GLY A 194 -2.08 17.42 -10.98
CA GLY A 194 -0.72 17.62 -11.47
C GLY A 194 0.33 16.66 -10.89
N ALA A 195 -0.08 15.62 -10.16
CA ALA A 195 0.85 14.60 -9.68
C ALA A 195 1.48 13.80 -10.84
N VAL A 196 2.75 13.44 -10.70
CA VAL A 196 3.50 12.69 -11.72
C VAL A 196 2.99 11.26 -11.81
N GLN A 197 2.73 10.78 -13.03
CA GLN A 197 2.44 9.38 -13.30
C GLN A 197 2.94 9.00 -14.70
N ASN A 198 4.20 8.59 -14.79
CA ASN A 198 4.84 8.18 -16.04
C ASN A 198 5.95 7.15 -15.79
N PHE A 199 6.70 6.80 -16.84
CA PHE A 199 7.84 5.89 -16.77
C PHE A 199 9.17 6.56 -17.16
N HIS A 200 9.20 7.89 -17.06
CA HIS A 200 10.40 8.69 -17.26
C HIS A 200 11.25 8.60 -15.98
N VAL A 201 12.50 8.14 -16.11
CA VAL A 201 13.37 7.89 -14.95
C VAL A 201 14.16 9.16 -14.61
N HIS A 202 15.12 9.49 -15.46
CA HIS A 202 15.99 10.69 -15.38
C HIS A 202 16.16 11.38 -16.75
N ASP A 203 15.27 11.11 -17.69
CA ASP A 203 15.33 11.62 -19.07
C ASP A 203 14.71 13.02 -19.21
N GLN A 204 14.13 13.58 -18.15
CA GLN A 204 13.57 14.93 -18.14
C GLN A 204 14.60 15.95 -17.69
N VAL A 205 15.40 16.44 -18.65
CA VAL A 205 16.38 17.52 -18.43
C VAL A 205 15.82 18.84 -18.94
N VAL A 206 15.78 19.85 -18.09
CA VAL A 206 15.25 21.19 -18.39
C VAL A 206 16.36 22.23 -18.24
N ASP A 207 16.49 23.11 -19.24
CA ASP A 207 17.30 24.32 -19.13
C ASP A 207 16.48 25.40 -18.40
N THR A 208 16.95 25.79 -17.22
CA THR A 208 16.31 26.81 -16.38
C THR A 208 16.47 28.21 -17.00
N LEU A 209 15.65 29.16 -16.55
CA LEU A 209 15.75 30.57 -16.99
C LEU A 209 17.11 31.20 -16.71
N ALA A 210 17.85 30.69 -15.72
CA ALA A 210 19.20 31.13 -15.38
C ALA A 210 20.30 30.43 -16.21
N GLY A 211 19.94 29.55 -17.15
CA GLY A 211 20.86 28.81 -18.01
C GLY A 211 21.48 27.56 -17.35
N ALA A 212 21.04 27.17 -16.15
CA ALA A 212 21.47 25.92 -15.52
C ALA A 212 20.62 24.74 -16.01
N ARG A 213 21.20 23.54 -16.09
CA ARG A 213 20.47 22.29 -16.35
C ARG A 213 19.94 21.70 -15.05
N GLN A 214 18.67 21.29 -15.06
CA GLN A 214 18.02 20.59 -13.97
C GLN A 214 17.42 19.28 -14.47
N ILE A 215 17.62 18.20 -13.71
CA ILE A 215 16.96 16.92 -13.95
C ILE A 215 15.69 16.89 -13.08
N ILE A 216 14.55 16.59 -13.69
CA ILE A 216 13.27 16.41 -12.99
C ILE A 216 13.01 14.91 -12.87
N PRO A 217 12.92 14.35 -11.65
CA PRO A 217 12.66 12.93 -11.50
C PRO A 217 11.19 12.63 -11.89
N GLY A 218 11.01 11.60 -12.72
CA GLY A 218 9.69 11.11 -13.10
C GLY A 218 9.26 9.89 -12.28
N GLY A 219 8.29 9.13 -12.80
CA GLY A 219 7.86 7.85 -12.24
C GLY A 219 6.36 7.75 -11.93
N PRO A 220 5.89 6.57 -11.51
CA PRO A 220 4.48 6.28 -11.22
C PRO A 220 4.06 6.76 -9.81
N VAL A 221 4.29 8.05 -9.53
CA VAL A 221 4.14 8.65 -8.19
C VAL A 221 2.69 8.65 -7.71
N ALA A 222 1.75 9.13 -8.53
CA ALA A 222 0.34 9.29 -8.13
C ALA A 222 -0.29 7.97 -7.66
N SER A 223 0.05 6.86 -8.32
CA SER A 223 -0.44 5.52 -7.95
C SER A 223 0.10 5.04 -6.59
N GLN A 224 1.35 5.36 -6.27
CA GLN A 224 1.96 5.00 -5.00
C GLN A 224 1.51 5.93 -3.87
N GLU A 225 1.33 7.22 -4.17
CA GLU A 225 0.86 8.23 -3.22
C GLU A 225 -0.56 7.92 -2.74
N ALA A 226 -1.45 7.54 -3.67
CA ALA A 226 -2.83 7.19 -3.34
C ALA A 226 -2.94 6.06 -2.30
N ILE A 227 -2.20 4.96 -2.51
CA ILE A 227 -2.22 3.84 -1.55
C ILE A 227 -1.41 4.14 -0.29
N LYS A 228 -0.35 4.93 -0.39
CA LYS A 228 0.45 5.36 0.77
C LYS A 228 -0.44 6.08 1.78
N ASP A 229 -1.22 7.06 1.31
CA ASP A 229 -2.09 7.86 2.18
C ASP A 229 -3.28 7.02 2.69
N LEU A 230 -3.97 6.30 1.79
CA LEU A 230 -5.13 5.49 2.16
C LEU A 230 -4.77 4.37 3.14
N GLY A 231 -3.65 3.68 2.91
CA GLY A 231 -3.16 2.58 3.72
C GLY A 231 -2.37 3.03 4.95
N THR A 232 -2.20 4.34 5.16
CA THR A 232 -1.42 4.92 6.27
C THR A 232 0.03 4.42 6.32
N ASN A 233 0.63 4.21 5.16
CA ASN A 233 1.96 3.63 5.02
C ASN A 233 3.08 4.66 5.24
N GLY A 234 2.96 5.83 4.60
CA GLY A 234 3.91 6.95 4.74
C GLY A 234 5.15 6.94 3.82
N GLY A 235 5.43 5.87 3.07
CA GLY A 235 6.63 5.78 2.23
C GLY A 235 6.58 6.61 0.94
N GLY A 236 7.23 7.77 0.94
CA GLY A 236 7.28 8.69 -0.20
C GLY A 236 8.00 8.11 -1.42
N PHE A 237 7.63 8.58 -2.62
CA PHE A 237 8.33 8.19 -3.85
C PHE A 237 9.70 8.86 -3.96
N PHE A 238 9.80 10.10 -3.48
CA PHE A 238 11.00 10.93 -3.39
C PHE A 238 11.32 11.26 -1.92
N ASN A 239 12.52 11.80 -1.66
CA ASN A 239 12.92 12.32 -0.35
C ASN A 239 12.35 13.72 -0.06
#